data_AF-A0A4Q2YX94-F1
#
_entry.id   AF-A0A4Q2YX94-F1
#
_cell.length_a   1.000
_cell.length_b   1.000
_cell.length_c   1.000
_cell.angle_alpha   90.00
_cell.angle_beta   90.00
_cell.angle_gamma   90.00
#
_symmetry.space_group_name_H-M   'P 1'
#
loop_
_entity.id
_entity.type
_entity.pdbx_description
1 polymer ?
#
loop_
_entity_poly.entity_id
_entity_poly.type
_entity_poly.pdbx_seq_one_letter_code
_entity_poly.pdbx_strand_id
1 'polypeptide(L)' 'MTIDNALLWQTVLAADYEYGETAETHALTDAARAAAGGDAAQAALWQAAAEALQTLYQINCNATRLRRPRRPMAPERQ' A
#
# COMPACT_ATOMS: atom_id res chain seq x y z
N MET A 1 21.81 -3.09 3.02
CA MET A 1 21.41 -3.72 1.76
C MET A 1 20.47 -2.74 1.06
N THR A 2 20.77 -2.33 -0.17
CA THR A 2 19.94 -1.35 -0.89
C THR A 2 18.96 -2.12 -1.76
N ILE A 3 17.66 -1.89 -1.57
CA ILE A 3 16.61 -2.49 -2.41
C ILE A 3 16.61 -1.75 -3.75
N ASP A 4 16.62 -2.49 -4.85
CA ASP A 4 16.47 -1.91 -6.18
C ASP A 4 15.05 -1.32 -6.33
N ASN A 5 14.96 -0.05 -6.71
CA ASN A 5 13.68 0.64 -6.82
C ASN A 5 12.77 0.04 -7.89
N ALA A 6 13.31 -0.44 -9.01
CA ALA A 6 12.50 -1.08 -10.04
C ALA A 6 11.93 -2.40 -9.53
N LEU A 7 12.74 -3.18 -8.80
CA LEU A 7 12.30 -4.42 -8.16
C LEU A 7 11.20 -4.16 -7.12
N LEU A 8 11.37 -3.15 -6.26
CA LEU A 8 10.35 -2.75 -5.29
C LEU A 8 9.01 -2.45 -5.95
N TRP A 9 9.00 -1.59 -6.98
CA TRP A 9 7.76 -1.22 -7.66
C TRP A 9 7.13 -2.39 -8.42
N GLN A 10 7.92 -3.30 -8.97
CA GLN A 10 7.40 -4.54 -9.56
C GLN A 10 6.72 -5.40 -8.50
N THR A 11 7.32 -5.56 -7.31
CA THR A 11 6.73 -6.30 -6.19
C THR A 11 5.44 -5.66 -5.70
N VAL A 12 5.41 -4.32 -5.57
CA VAL A 12 4.20 -3.57 -5.20
C VAL A 12 3.08 -3.80 -6.21
N LEU A 13 3.38 -3.66 -7.51
CA LEU A 13 2.38 -3.87 -8.58
C LEU A 13 1.90 -5.31 -8.64
N ALA A 14 2.78 -6.29 -8.45
CA ALA A 14 2.40 -7.70 -8.42
C ALA A 14 1.46 -8.00 -7.25
N ALA A 15 1.78 -7.48 -6.05
CA ALA A 15 0.96 -7.67 -4.87
C ALA A 15 -0.42 -7.00 -4.99
N ASP A 16 -0.46 -5.74 -5.47
CA ASP A 16 -1.72 -5.01 -5.69
C ASP A 16 -2.59 -5.70 -6.75
N TYR A 17 -1.99 -6.19 -7.83
CA TYR A 17 -2.71 -6.90 -8.89
C TYR A 17 -3.31 -8.23 -8.41
N GLU A 18 -2.58 -9.00 -7.60
CA GLU A 18 -3.00 -10.33 -7.15
C GLU A 18 -3.98 -10.26 -5.95
N TYR A 19 -3.76 -9.35 -5.01
CA TYR A 19 -4.45 -9.33 -3.72
C TYR A 19 -5.32 -8.08 -3.49
N GLY A 20 -5.19 -7.04 -4.31
CA GLY A 20 -5.98 -5.81 -4.21
C GLY A 20 -5.93 -5.19 -2.81
N GLU A 21 -7.10 -5.01 -2.18
CA GLU A 21 -7.23 -4.36 -0.87
C GLU A 21 -6.46 -5.06 0.27
N THR A 22 -6.12 -6.36 0.12
CA THR A 22 -5.35 -7.11 1.12
C THR A 22 -3.85 -7.19 0.82
N ALA A 23 -3.38 -6.55 -0.26
CA ALA A 23 -1.99 -6.63 -0.71
C ALA A 23 -0.96 -6.27 0.37
N GLU A 24 -1.23 -5.27 1.21
CA GLU A 24 -0.35 -4.91 2.35
C GLU A 24 -0.20 -6.09 3.33
N THR A 25 -1.30 -6.74 3.69
CA THR A 25 -1.30 -7.87 4.64
C THR A 25 -0.58 -9.08 4.05
N HIS A 26 -0.73 -9.32 2.74
CA HIS A 26 -0.01 -10.37 2.04
C HIS A 26 1.50 -10.08 1.99
N ALA A 27 1.90 -8.86 1.65
CA ALA A 27 3.30 -8.45 1.66
C ALA A 27 3.94 -8.64 3.05
N LEU A 28 3.25 -8.27 4.14
CA LEU A 28 3.72 -8.54 5.50
C LEU A 28 3.85 -10.04 5.82
N THR A 29 2.91 -10.85 5.32
CA THR A 29 2.93 -12.31 5.50
C THR A 29 4.11 -12.94 4.76
N ASP A 30 4.38 -12.51 3.52
CA ASP A 30 5.52 -12.99 2.75
C ASP A 30 6.86 -12.47 3.28
N ALA A 31 6.90 -11.27 3.88
CA ALA A 31 8.06 -10.79 4.61
C ALA A 31 8.39 -11.70 5.80
N ALA A 32 7.37 -12.05 6.60
CA ALA A 32 7.53 -12.96 7.73
C ALA A 32 7.95 -14.38 7.29
N ARG A 33 7.38 -14.87 6.18
CA ARG A 33 7.75 -16.16 5.59
C ARG A 33 9.20 -16.18 5.12
N ALA A 34 9.64 -15.16 4.39
CA ALA A 34 11.01 -15.03 3.92
C ALA A 34 12.01 -14.94 5.09
N ALA A 35 11.67 -14.17 6.13
CA ALA A 35 12.48 -14.07 7.33
C ALA A 35 12.61 -15.42 8.06
N ALA A 36 11.51 -16.17 8.19
CA ALA A 36 11.53 -17.52 8.77
C ALA A 36 12.34 -18.51 7.93
N GLY A 37 12.38 -18.32 6.61
CA GLY A 37 13.22 -19.08 5.68
C GLY A 37 14.69 -18.64 5.66
N GLY A 38 15.07 -17.59 6.39
CA GLY A 38 16.43 -17.04 6.42
C GLY A 38 16.78 -16.14 5.24
N ASP A 39 15.83 -15.81 4.36
CA ASP A 39 16.05 -14.87 3.26
C ASP A 39 15.78 -13.43 3.72
N ALA A 40 16.80 -12.82 4.32
CA ALA A 40 16.74 -11.45 4.80
C ALA A 40 16.53 -10.42 3.66
N ALA A 41 16.97 -10.73 2.44
CA ALA A 41 16.83 -9.83 1.30
C ALA A 41 15.39 -9.78 0.82
N GLN A 42 14.78 -10.95 0.66
CA GLN A 42 13.39 -11.09 0.28
C GLN A 42 12.45 -10.58 1.37
N ALA A 43 12.78 -10.80 2.65
CA ALA A 43 12.04 -10.24 3.78
C ALA A 43 12.04 -8.71 3.73
N ALA A 44 13.20 -8.09 3.50
CA ALA A 44 13.32 -6.64 3.40
C ALA A 44 12.56 -6.08 2.18
N LEU A 45 12.58 -6.77 1.04
CA LEU A 45 11.83 -6.39 -0.16
C LEU A 45 10.32 -6.37 0.11
N TRP A 46 9.78 -7.44 0.69
CA TRP A 46 8.36 -7.52 1.01
C TRP A 46 7.92 -6.52 2.08
N GLN A 47 8.78 -6.26 3.07
CA GLN A 47 8.54 -5.23 4.08
C GLN A 47 8.45 -3.83 3.44
N ALA A 48 9.39 -3.48 2.55
CA ALA A 48 9.36 -2.22 1.83
C ALA A 48 8.13 -2.11 0.90
N ALA A 49 7.70 -3.22 0.29
CA ALA A 49 6.49 -3.25 -0.53
C ALA A 49 5.23 -2.98 0.30
N ALA A 50 5.13 -3.57 1.50
CA ALA A 50 4.02 -3.31 2.43
C ALA A 50 3.95 -1.83 2.84
N GLU A 51 5.09 -1.22 3.19
CA GLU A 51 5.16 0.21 3.54
C GLU A 51 4.75 1.12 2.36
N ALA A 52 5.17 0.78 1.14
CA ALA A 52 4.79 1.51 -0.06
C ALA A 52 3.27 1.40 -0.34
N LEU A 53 2.70 0.20 -0.24
CA LEU A 53 1.25 -0.04 -0.40
C LEU A 53 0.44 0.76 0.63
N GLN A 54 0.86 0.75 1.90
CA GLN A 54 0.22 1.54 2.96
C GLN A 54 0.28 3.04 2.66
N THR A 55 1.43 3.55 2.20
CA THR A 55 1.58 4.95 1.82
C THR A 55 0.65 5.32 0.66
N LEU A 56 0.58 4.49 -0.39
CA LEU A 56 -0.32 4.69 -1.52
C LEU A 56 -1.80 4.70 -1.09
N TYR A 57 -2.18 3.79 -0.19
CA TYR A 57 -3.53 3.76 0.39
C TYR A 57 -3.85 5.07 1.12
N GLN A 58 -2.94 5.55 1.97
CA GLN A 58 -3.10 6.82 2.68
C GLN A 58 -3.23 8.02 1.72
N ILE A 59 -2.42 8.06 0.66
CA ILE A 59 -2.50 9.10 -0.39
C ILE A 59 -3.87 9.06 -1.05
N ASN A 60 -4.36 7.88 -1.45
CA ASN A 60 -5.66 7.70 -2.09
C ASN A 60 -6.82 8.10 -1.15
N CYS A 61 -6.77 7.70 0.12
CA CYS A 61 -7.77 8.10 1.11
C CYS A 61 -7.78 9.62 1.35
N ASN A 62 -6.62 10.26 1.39
CA ASN A 62 -6.52 11.71 1.57
C ASN A 62 -6.97 12.48 0.33
N ALA A 63 -6.62 12.01 -0.87
CA ALA A 63 -7.07 12.59 -2.14
C ALA A 63 -8.61 12.49 -2.29
N THR A 64 -9.21 11.36 -1.90
CA THR A 64 -10.68 11.19 -1.93
C THR A 64 -11.40 12.03 -0.87
N ARG A 65 -10.78 12.25 0.31
CA ARG A 65 -11.31 13.18 1.32
C ARG A 65 -11.38 14.63 0.81
N LEU A 66 -10.35 15.10 0.11
CA LEU A 66 -10.31 16.46 -0.43
C LEU A 66 -11.27 16.69 -1.60
N ARG A 67 -11.60 15.64 -2.36
CA ARG A 67 -12.50 15.70 -3.52
C ARG A 67 -13.99 15.54 -3.17
N ARG A 68 -14.35 15.27 -1.91
CA ARG A 68 -15.77 15.26 -1.53
C ARG A 68 -16.34 16.67 -1.74
N PRO A 69 -17.35 16.85 -2.63
CA PRO A 69 -17.99 18.13 -2.77
C PRO A 69 -18.56 18.52 -1.41
N ARG A 70 -18.18 19.70 -0.90
CA ARG A 70 -18.96 20.37 0.15
C ARG A 70 -20.37 20.47 -0.42
N ARG A 71 -21.29 19.64 0.07
CA ARG A 71 -22.72 19.80 -0.25
C ARG A 71 -23.03 21.29 -0.06
N PRO A 72 -23.58 22.00 -1.06
CA PRO A 72 -24.14 23.30 -0.78
C PRO A 72 -25.19 23.06 0.31
N MET A 73 -24.99 23.68 1.48
CA MET A 73 -26.02 23.69 2.50
C MET A 73 -27.27 24.25 1.84
N ALA A 74 -28.34 23.46 1.78
CA ALA A 74 -29.61 23.91 1.28
C ALA A 74 -29.98 25.19 2.05
N PRO A 75 -30.37 26.29 1.37
CA PRO A 75 -30.75 27.50 2.08
C PRO A 75 -31.94 27.16 2.98
N GLU A 76 -31.80 27.50 4.27
CA GLU A 76 -32.86 27.40 5.26
C GLU A 76 -34.10 28.12 4.70
N ARG A 77 -35.17 27.36 4.52
CA ARG A 77 -36.46 27.93 4.10
C ARG A 77 -36.97 28.80 5.25
N GLN A 78 -37.26 30.05 4.88
CA GLN A 78 -37.88 31.09 5.70
C GLN A 78 -39.21 30.63 6.31
#